data_AF-A0A8I2YVA2-F1
#
_entry.id   AF-A0A8I2YVA2-F1
#
_cell.length_a   1.000
_cell.length_b   1.000
_cell.length_c   1.000
_cell.angle_alpha   90.00
_cell.angle_beta   90.00
_cell.angle_gamma   90.00
#
_symmetry.space_group_name_H-M   'P 1'
#
loop_
_entity.id
_entity.type
_entity.pdbx_description
1 polymer ?
#
loop_
_entity_poly.entity_id
_entity_poly.type
_entity_poly.pdbx_seq_one_letter_code
_entity_poly.pdbx_strand_id
1 'polypeptide(L)'
;MYPTLPDNVSPEEAQRLFGDILADRQVNIPDRLLARDLRLVDFPVLRYEIHWVPEQLRIGGYVTHATDRCLWMVRIPSLSLSQKEKALEWLDAVDKEVEILEREDHSGRPLDQALTLKEDQSMVWSLDARWNRFLAIAGVLPDERNF
;
A
#
# COMPACT_ATOMS: atom_id res chain seq x y z
N MET A 1 -4.23 17.26 -6.09
CA MET A 1 -5.62 17.77 -6.15
C MET A 1 -6.45 16.84 -7.01
N TYR A 2 -7.69 16.56 -6.63
CA TYR A 2 -8.62 15.72 -7.41
C TYR A 2 -9.21 16.51 -8.57
N PRO A 3 -9.53 15.86 -9.70
CA PRO A 3 -10.18 16.53 -10.82
C PRO A 3 -11.62 16.95 -10.45
N THR A 4 -12.07 18.07 -11.00
CA THR A 4 -13.49 18.42 -11.02
C THR A 4 -14.17 17.64 -12.13
N LEU A 5 -15.25 16.93 -11.81
CA LEU A 5 -16.02 16.20 -12.82
C LEU A 5 -16.92 17.16 -13.62
N PRO A 6 -17.12 16.93 -14.92
CA PRO A 6 -18.08 17.68 -15.73
C PRO A 6 -19.53 17.28 -15.36
N ASP A 7 -20.49 18.16 -15.65
CA ASP A 7 -21.91 17.96 -15.31
C ASP A 7 -22.55 16.72 -15.97
N ASN A 8 -21.96 16.23 -17.07
CA ASN A 8 -22.44 15.09 -17.85
C ASN A 8 -21.62 13.80 -17.64
N VAL A 9 -20.82 13.74 -16.56
CA VAL A 9 -20.05 12.55 -16.18
C VAL A 9 -20.95 11.33 -16.01
N SER A 10 -20.45 10.15 -16.38
CA SER A 10 -21.18 8.90 -16.12
C SER A 10 -21.23 8.57 -14.61
N PRO A 11 -22.25 7.85 -14.13
CA PRO A 11 -22.28 7.36 -12.75
C PRO A 11 -21.03 6.55 -12.37
N GLU A 12 -20.49 5.77 -13.30
CA GLU A 12 -19.32 4.91 -13.10
C GLU A 12 -18.04 5.73 -12.88
N GLU A 13 -17.84 6.79 -13.66
CA GLU A 13 -16.71 7.71 -13.49
C GLU A 13 -16.81 8.51 -12.20
N ALA A 14 -18.02 8.95 -11.83
CA ALA A 14 -18.26 9.60 -10.55
C ALA A 14 -17.98 8.67 -9.37
N GLN A 15 -18.45 7.43 -9.45
CA GLN A 15 -18.17 6.40 -8.44
C GLN A 15 -16.67 6.09 -8.34
N ARG A 16 -15.97 6.00 -9.47
CA ARG A 16 -14.52 5.77 -9.49
C ARG A 16 -13.77 6.87 -8.77
N LEU A 17 -14.03 8.13 -9.10
CA LEU A 17 -13.38 9.27 -8.44
C LEU A 17 -13.69 9.29 -6.94
N PHE A 18 -14.95 9.04 -6.57
CA PHE A 18 -15.35 9.00 -5.16
C PHE A 18 -14.63 7.88 -4.40
N GLY A 19 -14.47 6.71 -5.02
CA GLY A 19 -13.68 5.60 -4.49
C GLY A 19 -12.21 5.97 -4.28
N ASP A 20 -11.59 6.64 -5.25
CA ASP A 20 -10.20 7.10 -5.15
C ASP A 20 -10.05 8.13 -4.00
N ILE A 21 -10.96 9.10 -3.89
CA ILE A 21 -10.96 10.09 -2.79
C ILE A 21 -11.09 9.40 -1.43
N LEU A 22 -12.01 8.44 -1.31
CA LEU A 22 -12.21 7.71 -0.06
C LEU A 22 -10.99 6.87 0.32
N ALA A 23 -10.44 6.09 -0.62
CA ALA A 23 -9.27 5.26 -0.39
C ALA A 23 -8.05 6.11 0.02
N ASP A 24 -7.87 7.27 -0.64
CA ASP A 24 -6.80 8.18 -0.32
C ASP A 24 -6.92 8.76 1.09
N ARG A 25 -8.11 9.23 1.46
CA ARG A 25 -8.34 9.87 2.75
C ARG A 25 -8.32 8.87 3.91
N GLN A 26 -8.85 7.66 3.71
CA GLN A 26 -8.99 6.67 4.77
C GLN A 26 -7.74 5.81 4.96
N VAL A 27 -6.92 5.63 3.91
CA VAL A 27 -5.81 4.67 3.93
C VAL A 27 -4.53 5.31 3.38
N ASN A 28 -4.52 5.72 2.10
CA ASN A 28 -3.24 6.01 1.44
C ASN A 28 -2.49 7.21 2.03
N ILE A 29 -3.19 8.29 2.40
CA ILE A 29 -2.58 9.49 2.99
C ILE A 29 -2.18 9.24 4.45
N PRO A 30 -3.09 8.76 5.34
CA PRO A 30 -2.73 8.47 6.74
C PRO A 30 -1.51 7.56 6.89
N ASP A 31 -1.43 6.47 6.12
CA ASP A 31 -0.31 5.51 6.22
C ASP A 31 1.03 6.15 5.87
N ARG A 32 1.03 7.07 4.89
CA ARG A 32 2.25 7.76 4.44
C ARG A 32 2.68 8.85 5.42
N LEU A 33 1.72 9.57 6.01
CA LEU A 33 2.00 10.52 7.08
C LEU A 33 2.56 9.82 8.31
N LEU A 34 1.94 8.71 8.73
CA LEU A 34 2.44 7.90 9.84
C LEU A 34 3.87 7.44 9.60
N ALA A 35 4.17 6.91 8.40
CA ALA A 35 5.53 6.48 8.06
C ALA A 35 6.54 7.63 8.07
N ARG A 36 6.16 8.81 7.54
CA ARG A 36 6.98 10.03 7.60
C ARG A 36 7.27 10.43 9.04
N ASP A 37 6.23 10.53 9.86
CA ASP A 37 6.31 11.09 11.22
C ASP A 37 7.07 10.17 12.16
N LEU A 38 6.88 8.85 12.04
CA LEU A 38 7.70 7.87 12.72
C LEU A 38 9.18 8.04 12.35
N ARG A 39 9.49 8.25 11.06
CA ARG A 39 10.87 8.41 10.63
C ARG A 39 11.50 9.74 11.09
N LEU A 40 10.71 10.79 11.28
CA LEU A 40 11.21 12.06 11.81
C LEU A 40 11.72 11.96 13.25
N VAL A 41 11.29 10.94 14.00
CA VAL A 41 11.76 10.63 15.36
C VAL A 41 12.66 9.39 15.37
N ASP A 42 13.30 9.09 14.24
CA ASP A 42 14.21 7.95 14.04
C ASP A 42 13.60 6.58 14.32
N PHE A 43 12.26 6.46 14.34
CA PHE A 43 11.61 5.17 14.52
C PHE A 43 11.80 4.29 13.26
N PRO A 44 12.19 3.01 13.40
CA PRO A 44 12.34 2.11 12.26
C PRO A 44 10.98 1.79 11.59
N VAL A 45 10.88 2.01 10.28
CA VAL A 45 9.66 1.79 9.48
C VAL A 45 9.97 0.93 8.25
N LEU A 46 9.27 -0.19 8.14
CA LEU A 46 9.12 -0.98 6.92
C LEU A 46 7.77 -0.65 6.26
N ARG A 47 7.77 -0.31 4.98
CA ARG A 47 6.56 -0.12 4.16
C ARG A 47 6.45 -1.22 3.13
N TYR A 48 5.22 -1.64 2.84
CA TYR A 48 4.95 -2.59 1.77
C TYR A 48 3.73 -2.19 0.93
N GLU A 49 3.65 -2.71 -0.29
CA GLU A 49 2.48 -2.62 -1.16
C GLU A 49 2.15 -4.01 -1.75
N ILE A 50 0.85 -4.31 -1.92
CA ILE A 50 0.38 -5.56 -2.49
C ILE A 50 -0.46 -5.26 -3.72
N HIS A 51 0.04 -5.64 -4.89
CA HIS A 51 -0.60 -5.46 -6.19
C HIS A 51 -1.12 -6.79 -6.76
N TRP A 52 -0.83 -7.92 -6.10
CA TRP A 52 -1.39 -9.21 -6.44
C TRP A 52 -2.11 -9.85 -5.25
N VAL A 53 -3.30 -10.38 -5.53
CA VAL A 53 -4.02 -11.33 -4.69
C VAL A 53 -4.59 -12.45 -5.57
N PRO A 54 -4.91 -13.63 -5.00
CA PRO A 54 -5.54 -14.73 -5.71
C PRO A 54 -6.74 -14.28 -6.54
N GLU A 55 -6.79 -14.73 -7.79
CA GLU A 55 -7.73 -14.25 -8.81
C GLU A 55 -9.19 -14.45 -8.37
N GLN A 56 -9.47 -15.57 -7.69
CA GLN A 56 -10.80 -15.89 -7.15
C GLN A 56 -11.28 -14.97 -6.03
N LEU A 57 -10.40 -14.13 -5.48
CA LEU A 57 -10.73 -13.17 -4.41
C LEU A 57 -10.85 -11.73 -4.92
N ARG A 58 -10.60 -11.48 -6.22
CA ARG A 58 -10.64 -10.14 -6.80
C ARG A 58 -12.07 -9.70 -7.09
N ILE A 59 -12.53 -8.68 -6.39
CA ILE A 59 -13.84 -8.08 -6.63
C ILE A 59 -13.73 -7.13 -7.83
N GLY A 60 -14.43 -7.43 -8.92
CA GLY A 60 -14.35 -6.64 -10.16
C GLY A 60 -12.97 -6.68 -10.83
N GLY A 61 -12.14 -7.70 -10.53
CA GLY A 61 -10.77 -7.81 -11.04
C GLY A 61 -9.73 -6.99 -10.27
N TYR A 62 -10.15 -6.21 -9.26
CA TYR A 62 -9.27 -5.35 -8.48
C TYR A 62 -8.70 -6.05 -7.23
N VAL A 63 -7.53 -5.58 -6.79
CA VAL A 63 -7.06 -5.78 -5.41
C VAL A 63 -7.79 -4.77 -4.54
N THR A 64 -8.79 -5.24 -3.78
CA THR A 64 -9.58 -4.38 -2.90
C THR A 64 -9.10 -4.48 -1.45
N HIS A 65 -9.54 -3.53 -0.62
CA HIS A 65 -9.16 -3.48 0.79
C HIS A 65 -9.35 -4.83 1.50
N ALA A 66 -8.33 -5.24 2.26
CA ALA A 66 -8.25 -6.47 3.04
C ALA A 66 -8.28 -7.80 2.25
N THR A 67 -8.19 -7.77 0.91
CA THR A 67 -8.10 -9.02 0.11
C THR A 67 -6.76 -9.73 0.27
N ASP A 68 -5.70 -8.98 0.59
CA ASP A 68 -4.37 -9.47 0.91
C ASP A 68 -4.30 -10.27 2.22
N ARG A 69 -5.31 -10.16 3.08
CA ARG A 69 -5.42 -10.91 4.34
C ARG A 69 -5.28 -12.43 4.15
N CYS A 70 -5.68 -12.96 3.00
CA CYS A 70 -5.52 -14.37 2.69
C CYS A 70 -4.05 -14.81 2.61
N LEU A 71 -3.15 -13.92 2.19
CA LEU A 71 -1.72 -14.13 2.12
C LEU A 71 -1.12 -14.09 3.53
N TRP A 72 -1.43 -13.03 4.29
CA TRP A 72 -0.95 -12.85 5.67
C TRP A 72 -1.30 -14.01 6.61
N MET A 73 -2.51 -14.57 6.46
CA MET A 73 -2.97 -15.66 7.32
C MET A 73 -2.71 -17.05 6.72
N VAL A 74 -2.13 -17.13 5.52
CA VAL A 74 -2.00 -18.37 4.73
C VAL A 74 -3.33 -19.15 4.74
N ARG A 75 -4.42 -18.49 4.36
CA ARG A 75 -5.79 -19.02 4.53
C ARG A 75 -6.04 -20.16 3.52
N ILE A 76 -5.61 -21.37 3.86
CA ILE A 76 -5.61 -22.56 2.98
C ILE A 76 -6.91 -22.76 2.20
N PRO A 77 -8.13 -22.62 2.78
CA PRO A 77 -9.37 -22.83 2.01
C PRO A 77 -9.59 -21.81 0.87
N SER A 78 -8.86 -20.70 0.89
CA SER A 78 -8.93 -19.63 -0.10
C SER A 78 -7.77 -19.64 -1.09
N LEU A 79 -6.83 -20.58 -0.98
CA LEU A 79 -5.59 -20.61 -1.77
C LEU A 79 -5.43 -21.95 -2.49
N SER A 80 -5.01 -21.91 -3.76
CA SER A 80 -4.40 -23.07 -4.41
C SER A 80 -3.03 -23.38 -3.77
N LEU A 81 -2.43 -24.52 -4.13
CA LEU A 81 -1.09 -24.86 -3.66
C LEU A 81 -0.04 -23.81 -4.08
N SER A 82 -0.04 -23.39 -5.34
CA SER A 82 0.90 -22.36 -5.83
C SER A 82 0.66 -20.99 -5.17
N GLN A 83 -0.59 -20.62 -4.90
CA GLN A 83 -0.92 -19.38 -4.19
C GLN A 83 -0.49 -19.45 -2.72
N LYS A 84 -0.56 -20.62 -2.08
CA LYS A 84 -0.03 -20.86 -0.73
C LYS A 84 1.49 -20.72 -0.72
N GLU A 85 2.19 -21.33 -1.66
CA GLU A 85 3.66 -21.19 -1.78
C GLU A 85 4.04 -19.73 -1.94
N LYS A 86 3.33 -18.99 -2.81
CA LYS A 86 3.56 -17.56 -2.98
C LYS A 86 3.28 -16.75 -1.71
N ALA A 87 2.24 -17.09 -0.95
CA ALA A 87 1.94 -16.46 0.33
C ALA A 87 3.05 -16.69 1.36
N LEU A 88 3.62 -17.90 1.42
CA LEU A 88 4.75 -18.20 2.29
C LEU A 88 6.01 -17.44 1.86
N GLU A 89 6.31 -17.39 0.57
CA GLU A 89 7.42 -16.57 0.04
C GLU A 89 7.26 -15.09 0.40
N TRP A 90 6.02 -14.57 0.38
CA TRP A 90 5.73 -13.19 0.78
C TRP A 90 6.02 -12.95 2.26
N LEU A 91 5.56 -13.86 3.13
CA LEU A 91 5.83 -13.79 4.56
C LEU A 91 7.34 -13.87 4.85
N ASP A 92 8.05 -14.80 4.21
CA ASP A 92 9.50 -14.92 4.33
C ASP A 92 10.24 -13.66 3.87
N ALA A 93 9.75 -12.97 2.83
CA ALA A 93 10.34 -11.72 2.35
C ALA A 93 10.13 -10.57 3.35
N VAL A 94 8.94 -10.46 3.93
CA VAL A 94 8.65 -9.46 4.98
C VAL A 94 9.48 -9.73 6.23
N ASP A 95 9.49 -10.98 6.72
CA ASP A 95 10.20 -11.35 7.94
C ASP A 95 11.70 -11.06 7.83
N LYS A 96 12.33 -11.33 6.67
CA LYS A 96 13.72 -10.95 6.42
C LYS A 96 13.97 -9.44 6.54
N GLU A 97 13.07 -8.63 6.00
CA GLU A 97 13.21 -7.17 6.08
C GLU A 97 12.96 -6.66 7.51
N VAL A 98 12.07 -7.31 8.26
CA VAL A 98 11.88 -7.03 9.70
C VAL A 98 13.13 -7.39 10.50
N GLU A 99 13.72 -8.57 10.29
CA GLU A 99 14.98 -8.97 10.95
C GLU A 99 16.13 -8.01 10.66
N ILE A 100 16.22 -7.50 9.41
CA ILE A 100 17.19 -6.47 9.03
C ILE A 100 16.91 -5.18 9.81
N LEU A 101 15.66 -4.74 9.86
CA LEU A 101 15.24 -3.51 10.54
C LEU A 101 15.51 -3.56 12.04
N GLU A 102 15.21 -4.68 12.69
CA GLU A 102 15.46 -4.91 14.13
C GLU A 102 16.95 -4.94 14.47
N ARG A 103 17.77 -5.50 13.57
CA ARG A 103 19.23 -5.55 13.76
C ARG A 103 19.90 -4.20 13.57
N GLU A 104 19.44 -3.42 12.60
CA GLU A 104 20.05 -2.13 12.22
C GLU A 104 19.54 -0.96 13.06
N ASP A 105 18.37 -1.10 13.72
CA ASP A 105 17.69 -0.08 14.53
C ASP A 105 17.46 1.25 13.78
N HIS A 106 17.50 1.20 12.45
CA HIS A 106 17.15 2.28 11.56
C HIS A 106 16.67 1.67 10.25
N SER A 107 15.85 2.40 9.49
CA SER A 107 15.40 1.86 8.20
C SER A 107 16.32 2.33 7.08
N GLY A 108 17.00 1.37 6.44
CA GLY A 108 17.98 1.63 5.39
C GLY A 108 17.39 2.02 4.02
N ARG A 109 16.06 2.06 3.89
CA ARG A 109 15.37 2.40 2.64
C ARG A 109 14.73 3.80 2.67
N PRO A 110 14.74 4.53 1.54
CA PRO A 110 13.98 5.77 1.38
C PRO A 110 12.50 5.57 1.67
N LEU A 111 11.86 6.59 2.25
CA LEU A 111 10.44 6.52 2.61
C LEU A 111 9.52 6.42 1.40
N ASP A 112 9.94 6.88 0.23
CA ASP A 112 9.18 6.77 -1.02
C ASP A 112 9.33 5.39 -1.68
N GLN A 113 9.97 4.42 -1.03
CA GLN A 113 10.03 3.04 -1.47
C GLN A 113 9.26 2.10 -0.54
N ALA A 114 8.75 1.01 -1.11
CA ALA A 114 8.06 -0.04 -0.39
C ALA A 114 8.42 -1.41 -0.96
N LEU A 115 8.50 -2.42 -0.08
CA LEU A 115 8.57 -3.82 -0.50
C LEU A 115 7.25 -4.16 -1.21
N THR A 116 7.29 -4.48 -2.49
CA THR A 116 6.09 -4.62 -3.30
C THR A 116 5.93 -6.03 -3.82
N LEU A 117 4.79 -6.66 -3.54
CA LEU A 117 4.32 -7.84 -4.25
C LEU A 117 3.60 -7.39 -5.53
N LYS A 118 4.27 -7.51 -6.67
CA LYS A 118 3.80 -7.06 -7.98
C LYS A 118 2.71 -7.98 -8.55
N GLU A 119 2.00 -7.49 -9.56
CA GLU A 119 0.95 -8.24 -10.28
C GLU A 119 1.47 -9.55 -10.88
N ASP A 120 2.73 -9.58 -11.32
CA ASP A 120 3.43 -10.76 -11.84
C ASP A 120 3.98 -11.70 -10.74
N GLN A 121 3.62 -11.43 -9.47
CA GLN A 121 4.03 -12.17 -8.28
C GLN A 121 5.53 -12.08 -7.94
N SER A 122 6.26 -11.15 -8.56
CA SER A 122 7.61 -10.78 -8.13
C SER A 122 7.56 -9.91 -6.88
N MET A 123 8.57 -10.05 -6.01
CA MET A 123 8.71 -9.29 -4.77
C MET A 123 9.94 -8.40 -4.90
N VAL A 124 9.73 -7.11 -5.02
CA VAL A 124 10.81 -6.14 -5.27
C VAL A 124 10.58 -4.88 -4.46
N TRP A 125 11.67 -4.24 -4.04
CA TRP A 125 11.62 -2.86 -3.60
C TRP A 125 11.29 -1.98 -4.80
N SER A 126 10.22 -1.19 -4.70
CA SER A 126 9.82 -0.29 -5.78
C SER A 126 9.39 1.07 -5.28
N LEU A 127 9.48 2.06 -6.17
CA LEU A 127 9.03 3.42 -5.88
C LEU A 127 7.52 3.44 -5.71
N ASP A 128 7.08 4.07 -4.62
CA ASP A 128 5.70 4.49 -4.41
C ASP A 128 5.41 5.69 -5.32
N ALA A 129 4.91 5.39 -6.52
CA ALA A 129 4.63 6.40 -7.54
C ALA A 129 3.61 7.48 -7.08
N ARG A 130 2.88 7.23 -5.99
CA ARG A 130 1.88 8.15 -5.45
C ARG A 130 2.37 8.94 -4.24
N TRP A 131 3.56 8.67 -3.73
CA TRP A 131 4.15 9.30 -2.53
C TRP A 131 4.05 10.83 -2.57
N ASN A 132 4.69 11.46 -3.56
CA ASN A 132 4.73 12.92 -3.69
C ASN A 132 3.34 13.53 -3.86
N ARG A 133 2.45 12.86 -4.62
CA ARG A 133 1.07 13.32 -4.80
C ARG A 133 0.33 13.35 -3.47
N PHE A 134 0.47 12.31 -2.64
CA PHE A 134 -0.23 12.22 -1.36
C PHE A 134 0.33 13.18 -0.32
N LEU A 135 1.65 13.37 -0.25
CA LEU A 135 2.23 14.39 0.61
C LEU A 135 1.80 15.80 0.19
N ALA A 136 1.71 16.09 -1.11
CA ALA A 136 1.19 17.37 -1.59
C ALA A 136 -0.29 17.60 -1.21
N ILE A 137 -1.10 16.54 -1.17
CA ILE A 137 -2.49 16.64 -0.69
C ILE A 137 -2.50 16.85 0.83
N ALA A 138 -1.66 16.15 1.59
CA ALA A 138 -1.57 16.33 3.03
C ALA A 138 -1.17 17.76 3.41
N GLY A 139 -0.23 18.39 2.69
CA GLY A 139 0.23 19.76 2.96
C GLY A 139 -0.85 20.85 2.89
N VAL A 140 -2.06 20.57 2.36
CA VAL A 140 -3.18 21.52 2.43
C VAL A 140 -3.91 21.51 3.78
N LEU A 141 -3.75 20.44 4.56
CA LEU A 141 -4.37 20.26 5.87
C LEU A 141 -3.80 21.29 6.86
N PRO A 142 -4.63 21.87 7.76
CA PRO A 142 -4.21 22.99 8.61
C PRO A 142 -2.92 22.75 9.39
N ASP A 143 -2.72 21.55 9.91
CA ASP A 143 -1.58 21.21 10.78
C ASP A 143 -0.35 20.69 10.01
N GLU A 144 -0.49 20.45 8.70
CA GLU A 144 0.56 19.89 7.83
C GLU A 144 1.34 20.95 7.04
N ARG A 145 0.93 22.23 7.10
CA ARG A 145 1.51 23.33 6.29
C ARG A 145 2.96 23.69 6.65
N ASN A 146 3.46 23.20 7.78
CA ASN A 146 4.77 23.55 8.32
C ASN A 146 5.80 22.41 8.20
N PHE A 147 5.44 21.30 7.54
CA PHE A 147 6.28 20.11 7.35
C PHE A 147 6.60 19.87 5.87
#